data_AF-A0A345WJV8-F1
#
_entry.id   AF-A0A345WJV8-F1
#
_cell.length_a   1.000
_cell.length_b   1.000
_cell.length_c   1.000
_cell.angle_alpha   90.00
_cell.angle_beta   90.00
_cell.angle_gamma   90.00
#
_symmetry.space_group_name_H-M   'P 1'
#
loop_
_entity.id
_entity.type
_entity.pdbx_description
1 polymer ?
#
loop_
_entity_poly.entity_id
_entity_poly.type
_entity_poly.pdbx_seq_one_letter_code
_entity_poly.pdbx_strand_id
1 'polypeptide(L)'
;MIIFIIINFILLYLYFEDIYLFLPFLLNFCIFWVIFFKLNFFLVKNKYLSSDQINKTTNVYSIHNSYFLNINVIFLYLVFVYLYMFRGINNSIWWQHFKISNFNLSLVFLLVIFNLFFLFVCKNLSIIQNFVRLDYFFALLNLSNFLPLIFLANTLFTFLFILEFVSVIVFYKFVVSKVWKLNNLENINNFLLFRNLPNYYLNMLFFQYWATFFSSVLVVFSLISYIYLYGTTEWFTINLLNNFNLNSNLYNINNFILSFILLFGFFIKIGFTPVHLYKIEVYKGLPFFAIFFYTTFYFLVFFMFFIVLVLLYFDSFSMYWLYIIFFLMFSGFIFIISLLFGVNYTKAFFAYSSVVNSMGFLLIVLTLLNF
;
A
#
# COMPACT_ATOMS: atom_id res chain seq x y z
N MET A 1 5.79 3.98 30.92
CA MET A 1 5.42 2.68 31.50
C MET A 1 4.09 2.75 32.25
N ILE A 2 3.92 3.67 33.21
CA ILE A 2 2.65 3.83 33.97
C ILE A 2 1.46 4.20 33.07
N ILE A 3 1.65 5.14 32.13
CA ILE A 3 0.62 5.48 31.13
C ILE A 3 0.25 4.28 30.25
N PHE A 4 1.20 3.38 29.98
CA PHE A 4 0.97 2.18 29.18
C PHE A 4 0.09 1.16 29.94
N ILE A 5 0.29 1.05 31.25
CA ILE A 5 -0.50 0.18 32.13
C ILE A 5 -1.92 0.73 32.28
N ILE A 6 -2.08 2.05 32.43
CA ILE A 6 -3.40 2.71 32.51
C ILE A 6 -4.16 2.59 31.18
N ILE A 7 -3.48 2.77 30.05
CA ILE A 7 -4.06 2.56 28.72
C ILE A 7 -4.48 1.10 28.54
N ASN A 8 -3.66 0.13 28.97
CA ASN A 8 -4.02 -1.29 28.91
C ASN A 8 -5.22 -1.64 29.82
N PHE A 9 -5.36 -1.00 30.98
CA PHE A 9 -6.52 -1.18 31.86
C PHE A 9 -7.81 -0.59 31.28
N ILE A 10 -7.71 0.60 30.66
CA ILE A 10 -8.82 1.20 29.91
C ILE A 10 -9.17 0.31 28.71
N LEU A 11 -8.19 -0.19 27.96
CA LEU A 11 -8.39 -1.11 26.82
C LEU A 11 -9.03 -2.45 27.22
N LEU A 12 -8.75 -2.96 28.42
CA LEU A 12 -9.43 -4.14 29.00
C LEU A 12 -10.89 -3.85 29.38
N TYR A 13 -11.23 -2.61 29.73
CA TYR A 13 -12.60 -2.19 29.99
C TYR A 13 -13.40 -1.97 28.68
N LEU A 14 -12.70 -1.56 27.61
CA LEU A 14 -13.26 -1.34 26.26
C LEU A 14 -13.51 -2.63 25.46
N TYR A 15 -13.25 -3.80 26.05
CA TYR A 15 -13.40 -5.12 25.44
C TYR A 15 -14.83 -5.46 24.99
N PHE A 16 -15.82 -4.69 25.44
CA PHE A 16 -17.24 -5.00 25.26
C PHE A 16 -17.92 -4.32 24.07
N GLU A 17 -17.26 -3.43 23.32
CA GLU A 17 -17.86 -2.81 22.14
C GLU A 17 -16.95 -2.83 20.92
N ASP A 18 -17.49 -3.30 19.79
CA ASP A 18 -16.84 -3.38 18.47
C ASP A 18 -16.24 -2.04 17.99
N ILE A 19 -16.73 -0.93 18.55
CA ILE A 19 -16.34 0.45 18.23
C ILE A 19 -14.85 0.71 18.53
N TYR A 20 -14.26 -0.01 19.48
CA TYR A 20 -12.92 0.31 19.95
C TYR A 20 -11.79 -0.29 19.10
N LEU A 21 -12.08 -1.11 18.07
CA LEU A 21 -11.05 -1.74 17.25
C LEU A 21 -10.17 -0.77 16.48
N PHE A 22 -10.77 0.32 16.00
CA PHE A 22 -10.03 1.34 15.28
C PHE A 22 -9.47 2.43 16.21
N LEU A 23 -9.76 2.42 17.51
CA LEU A 23 -9.29 3.46 18.42
C LEU A 23 -7.75 3.58 18.42
N PRO A 24 -6.95 2.49 18.48
CA PRO A 24 -5.50 2.61 18.39
C PRO A 24 -5.04 3.19 17.04
N PHE A 25 -5.69 2.81 15.93
CA PHE A 25 -5.40 3.35 14.59
C PHE A 25 -5.73 4.84 14.50
N LEU A 26 -6.91 5.25 14.99
CA LEU A 26 -7.38 6.63 14.99
C LEU A 26 -6.53 7.52 15.89
N LEU A 27 -6.18 7.05 17.09
CA LEU A 27 -5.28 7.79 18.00
C LEU A 27 -3.91 8.00 17.37
N ASN A 28 -3.33 6.95 16.76
CA ASN A 28 -2.05 7.06 16.08
C ASN A 28 -2.13 8.08 14.94
N PHE A 29 -3.18 8.00 14.12
CA PHE A 29 -3.42 8.92 13.01
C PHE A 29 -3.58 10.37 13.50
N CYS A 30 -4.45 10.63 14.47
CA CYS A 30 -4.73 11.97 14.98
C CYS A 30 -3.50 12.61 15.61
N ILE A 31 -2.78 11.90 16.49
CA ILE A 31 -1.58 12.42 17.15
C ILE A 31 -0.54 12.79 16.09
N PHE A 32 -0.34 11.90 15.13
CA PHE A 32 0.68 12.12 14.11
C PHE A 32 0.34 13.28 13.18
N TRP A 33 -0.92 13.39 12.74
CA TRP A 33 -1.37 14.50 11.88
C TRP A 33 -1.30 15.85 12.59
N VAL A 34 -1.70 15.92 13.86
CA VAL A 34 -1.59 17.15 14.66
C VAL A 34 -0.13 17.60 14.75
N ILE A 35 0.79 16.68 15.00
CA ILE A 35 2.20 17.05 15.13
C ILE A 35 2.79 17.45 13.76
N PHE A 36 2.45 16.72 12.69
CA PHE A 36 2.88 17.06 11.33
C PHE A 36 2.44 18.48 10.93
N PHE A 37 1.17 18.82 11.13
CA PHE A 37 0.67 20.16 10.83
C PHE A 37 1.32 21.21 11.72
N LYS A 38 1.48 20.95 13.03
CA LYS A 38 2.15 21.89 13.93
C LYS A 38 3.58 22.21 13.48
N LEU A 39 4.32 21.22 13.02
CA LEU A 39 5.68 21.40 12.51
C LEU A 39 5.71 22.15 11.17
N ASN A 40 4.79 21.84 10.25
CA ASN A 40 4.69 22.54 8.98
C ASN A 40 4.23 24.00 9.14
N PHE A 41 3.26 24.27 10.02
CA PHE A 41 2.87 25.64 10.35
C PHE A 41 4.01 26.43 11.00
N PHE A 42 4.79 25.79 11.87
CA PHE A 42 5.99 26.40 12.43
C PHE A 42 6.99 26.78 11.34
N LEU A 43 7.27 25.88 10.38
CA LEU A 43 8.15 26.16 9.24
C LEU A 43 7.63 27.31 8.37
N VAL A 44 6.33 27.33 8.06
CA VAL A 44 5.72 28.38 7.24
C VAL A 44 5.83 29.75 7.92
N LYS A 45 5.58 29.81 9.24
CA LYS A 45 5.70 31.04 10.02
C LYS A 45 7.14 31.55 10.09
N ASN A 46 8.10 30.63 10.04
CA ASN A 46 9.52 30.87 10.27
C ASN A 46 10.35 31.05 8.99
N LYS A 47 9.71 31.19 7.82
CA LYS A 47 10.38 31.36 6.51
C LYS A 47 11.35 32.55 6.41
N TYR A 48 11.34 33.47 7.37
CA TYR A 48 12.21 34.65 7.42
C TYR A 48 13.41 34.52 8.37
N LEU A 49 13.62 33.37 9.01
CA LEU A 49 14.77 33.16 9.90
C LEU A 49 16.02 32.82 9.09
N SER A 50 17.16 33.38 9.49
CA SER A 50 18.43 33.32 8.75
C SER A 50 18.96 31.89 8.59
N SER A 51 19.80 31.67 7.57
CA SER A 51 20.43 30.38 7.21
C SER A 51 21.06 29.63 8.40
N ASP A 52 21.60 30.37 9.37
CA ASP A 52 22.27 29.79 10.54
C ASP A 52 21.29 29.23 11.58
N GLN A 53 20.08 29.81 11.66
CA GLN A 53 19.00 29.26 12.48
C GLN A 53 18.39 28.03 11.81
N ILE A 54 18.34 28.00 10.48
CA ILE A 54 17.88 26.82 9.71
C ILE A 54 18.81 25.61 9.98
N ASN A 55 20.13 25.79 10.01
CA ASN A 55 21.08 24.72 10.34
C ASN A 55 21.03 24.25 11.80
N LYS A 56 20.61 25.10 12.74
CA LYS A 56 20.28 24.63 14.11
C LYS A 56 18.95 23.89 14.15
N THR A 57 17.95 24.30 13.35
CA THR A 57 16.68 23.58 13.28
C THR A 57 16.79 22.20 12.64
N THR A 58 17.68 21.98 11.68
CA THR A 58 17.89 20.63 11.08
C THR A 58 18.36 19.60 12.11
N ASN A 59 19.19 20.00 13.09
CA ASN A 59 19.56 19.14 14.23
C ASN A 59 18.41 18.93 15.23
N VAL A 60 17.50 19.90 15.37
CA VAL A 60 16.27 19.70 16.16
C VAL A 60 15.34 18.71 15.45
N TYR A 61 15.28 18.74 14.11
CA TYR A 61 14.49 17.78 13.32
C TYR A 61 15.00 16.34 13.43
N SER A 62 16.32 16.11 13.49
CA SER A 62 16.86 14.75 13.63
C SER A 62 16.50 14.12 14.99
N ILE A 63 16.52 14.91 16.07
CA ILE A 63 16.11 14.46 17.41
C ILE A 63 14.62 14.11 17.44
N HIS A 64 13.77 14.91 16.79
CA HIS A 64 12.33 14.63 16.71
C HIS A 64 11.98 13.39 15.90
N ASN A 65 12.73 13.06 14.83
CA ASN A 65 12.45 11.88 14.00
C ASN A 65 12.51 10.56 14.79
N SER A 66 13.48 10.42 15.69
CA SER A 66 13.60 9.23 16.55
C SER A 66 12.40 9.09 17.51
N TYR A 67 11.90 10.21 18.03
CA TYR A 67 10.73 10.27 18.90
C TYR A 67 9.45 9.89 18.15
N PHE A 68 9.26 10.39 16.92
CA PHE A 68 8.13 10.00 16.06
C PHE A 68 8.08 8.51 15.78
N LEU A 69 9.22 7.92 15.43
CA LEU A 69 9.29 6.49 15.18
C LEU A 69 8.96 5.68 16.44
N ASN A 70 9.48 6.09 17.61
CA ASN A 70 9.20 5.41 18.87
C ASN A 70 7.71 5.47 19.25
N ILE A 71 7.05 6.63 19.07
CA ILE A 71 5.60 6.74 19.31
C ILE A 71 4.81 5.79 18.42
N ASN A 72 5.15 5.69 17.14
CA ASN A 72 4.45 4.80 16.22
C ASN A 72 4.67 3.33 16.54
N VAL A 73 5.87 2.95 16.97
CA VAL A 73 6.13 1.58 17.44
C VAL A 73 5.26 1.25 18.65
N ILE A 74 5.10 2.19 19.60
CA ILE A 74 4.19 2.03 20.74
C ILE A 74 2.75 1.81 20.27
N PHE A 75 2.24 2.64 19.35
CA PHE A 75 0.88 2.48 18.85
C PHE A 75 0.66 1.20 18.07
N LEU A 76 1.62 0.77 17.25
CA LEU A 76 1.53 -0.51 16.54
C LEU A 76 1.60 -1.70 17.48
N TYR A 77 2.35 -1.60 18.59
CA TYR A 77 2.30 -2.63 19.64
C TYR A 77 0.93 -2.67 20.33
N LEU A 78 0.30 -1.52 20.58
CA LEU A 78 -1.07 -1.48 21.10
C LEU A 78 -2.06 -2.11 20.10
N VAL A 79 -1.94 -1.80 18.80
CA VAL A 79 -2.71 -2.45 17.74
C VAL A 79 -2.49 -3.96 17.74
N PHE A 80 -1.24 -4.41 17.88
CA PHE A 80 -0.88 -5.83 17.91
C PHE A 80 -1.58 -6.57 19.06
N VAL A 81 -1.50 -6.03 20.28
CA VAL A 81 -2.18 -6.60 21.45
C VAL A 81 -3.68 -6.61 21.23
N TYR A 82 -4.24 -5.54 20.67
CA TYR A 82 -5.66 -5.42 20.40
C TYR A 82 -6.17 -6.47 19.40
N LEU A 83 -5.47 -6.64 18.26
CA LEU A 83 -5.82 -7.63 17.25
C LEU A 83 -5.71 -9.07 17.78
N TYR A 84 -4.73 -9.33 18.64
CA TYR A 84 -4.58 -10.64 19.28
C TYR A 84 -5.76 -10.95 20.20
N MET A 85 -6.20 -9.96 20.98
CA MET A 85 -7.34 -10.06 21.90
C MET A 85 -8.69 -10.20 21.15
N PHE A 86 -8.85 -9.54 20.00
CA PHE A 86 -10.10 -9.61 19.21
C PHE A 86 -10.28 -10.91 18.41
N ARG A 87 -9.29 -11.80 18.44
CA ARG A 87 -9.39 -13.10 17.77
C ARG A 87 -10.45 -13.96 18.48
N GLY A 88 -11.51 -14.34 17.76
CA GLY A 88 -12.58 -15.18 18.29
C GLY A 88 -13.97 -14.54 18.27
N ILE A 89 -14.08 -13.23 18.02
CA ILE A 89 -15.38 -12.58 17.80
C ILE A 89 -15.82 -12.89 16.37
N ASN A 90 -16.85 -13.71 16.22
CA ASN A 90 -17.40 -14.07 14.91
C ASN A 90 -18.38 -12.99 14.43
N ASN A 91 -18.00 -12.30 13.36
CA ASN A 91 -18.85 -11.43 12.53
C ASN A 91 -19.47 -10.22 13.24
N SER A 92 -18.64 -9.32 13.76
CA SER A 92 -19.07 -7.94 13.99
C SER A 92 -19.08 -7.19 12.64
N ILE A 93 -20.28 -6.85 12.16
CA ILE A 93 -20.45 -5.96 10.99
C ILE A 93 -20.33 -4.54 11.51
N TRP A 94 -19.18 -3.89 11.26
CA TRP A 94 -18.97 -2.51 11.70
C TRP A 94 -19.42 -1.54 10.61
N TRP A 95 -20.45 -0.75 10.92
CA TRP A 95 -21.04 0.28 10.05
C TRP A 95 -21.32 -0.20 8.61
N GLN A 96 -21.59 -1.51 8.40
CA GLN A 96 -21.78 -2.19 7.10
C GLN A 96 -20.54 -2.18 6.16
N HIS A 97 -19.61 -1.26 6.39
CA HIS A 97 -18.44 -0.97 5.57
C HIS A 97 -17.23 -1.84 5.87
N PHE A 98 -17.09 -2.35 7.09
CA PHE A 98 -15.97 -3.19 7.50
C PHE A 98 -16.44 -4.56 7.98
N LYS A 99 -15.77 -5.62 7.50
CA LYS A 99 -16.03 -7.01 7.88
C LYS A 99 -14.83 -7.56 8.65
N ILE A 100 -15.07 -7.82 9.93
CA ILE A 100 -14.09 -8.44 10.81
C ILE A 100 -14.34 -9.95 10.80
N SER A 101 -13.40 -10.68 10.22
CA SER A 101 -13.33 -12.14 10.28
C SER A 101 -12.00 -12.57 10.88
N ASN A 102 -11.94 -13.75 11.50
CA ASN A 102 -10.68 -14.27 12.04
C ASN A 102 -9.57 -14.35 10.97
N PHE A 103 -9.93 -14.64 9.72
CA PHE A 103 -9.00 -14.64 8.60
C PHE A 103 -8.48 -13.22 8.31
N ASN A 104 -9.37 -12.22 8.17
CA ASN A 104 -8.97 -10.84 7.94
C ASN A 104 -8.11 -10.30 9.09
N LEU A 105 -8.47 -10.59 10.33
CA LEU A 105 -7.68 -10.23 11.51
C LEU A 105 -6.28 -10.85 11.48
N SER A 106 -6.14 -12.13 11.06
CA SER A 106 -4.84 -12.77 10.94
C SER A 106 -3.94 -12.11 9.88
N LEU A 107 -4.52 -11.62 8.79
CA LEU A 107 -3.80 -10.87 7.76
C LEU A 107 -3.37 -9.50 8.27
N VAL A 108 -4.28 -8.76 8.92
CA VAL A 108 -3.96 -7.47 9.54
C VAL A 108 -2.85 -7.65 10.59
N PHE A 109 -2.92 -8.72 11.39
CA PHE A 109 -1.89 -9.05 12.39
C PHE A 109 -0.51 -9.28 11.76
N LEU A 110 -0.44 -10.07 10.68
CA LEU A 110 0.79 -10.29 9.90
C LEU A 110 1.36 -8.95 9.37
N LEU A 111 0.50 -8.07 8.88
CA LEU A 111 0.91 -6.75 8.38
C LEU A 111 1.41 -5.83 9.48
N VAL A 112 0.82 -5.88 10.66
CA VAL A 112 1.31 -5.12 11.83
C VAL A 112 2.70 -5.59 12.24
N ILE A 113 2.97 -6.90 12.20
CA ILE A 113 4.32 -7.44 12.44
C ILE A 113 5.31 -6.92 11.38
N PHE A 114 4.95 -6.99 10.10
CA PHE A 114 5.79 -6.44 9.03
C PHE A 114 6.04 -4.94 9.22
N ASN A 115 5.01 -4.16 9.57
CA ASN A 115 5.12 -2.74 9.88
C ASN A 115 6.12 -2.45 11.01
N LEU A 116 6.08 -3.22 12.09
CA LEU A 116 7.02 -3.09 13.21
C LEU A 116 8.45 -3.36 12.75
N PHE A 117 8.67 -4.41 11.95
CA PHE A 117 9.97 -4.70 11.36
C PHE A 117 10.46 -3.55 10.46
N PHE A 118 9.60 -3.00 9.61
CA PHE A 118 9.97 -1.89 8.74
C PHE A 118 10.34 -0.64 9.52
N LEU A 119 9.56 -0.28 10.54
CA LEU A 119 9.88 0.88 11.38
C LEU A 119 11.19 0.70 12.13
N PHE A 120 11.51 -0.51 12.57
CA PHE A 120 12.80 -0.82 13.16
C PHE A 120 13.96 -0.59 12.17
N VAL A 121 13.84 -1.10 10.93
CA VAL A 121 14.84 -0.86 9.88
C VAL A 121 14.97 0.63 9.56
N CYS A 122 13.84 1.35 9.47
CA CYS A 122 13.83 2.80 9.23
C CYS A 122 14.53 3.57 10.35
N LYS A 123 14.30 3.19 11.61
CA LYS A 123 14.93 3.80 12.78
C LYS A 123 16.45 3.65 12.70
N ASN A 124 16.95 2.44 12.45
CA ASN A 124 18.38 2.19 12.38
C ASN A 124 19.04 2.95 11.23
N LEU A 125 18.41 3.01 10.06
CA LEU A 125 18.93 3.77 8.92
C LEU A 125 18.90 5.28 9.15
N SER A 126 17.85 5.79 9.82
CA SER A 126 17.73 7.21 10.12
C SER A 126 18.84 7.71 11.05
N ILE A 127 19.26 6.88 12.01
CA ILE A 127 20.36 7.17 12.94
C ILE A 127 21.69 7.23 12.20
N ILE A 128 21.89 6.34 11.21
CA ILE A 128 23.16 6.26 10.47
C ILE A 128 23.30 7.43 9.49
N GLN A 129 22.20 7.89 8.89
CA GLN A 129 22.28 8.80 7.75
C GLN A 129 21.81 10.23 8.02
N ASN A 130 21.18 10.57 9.15
CA ASN A 130 20.73 11.95 9.49
C ASN A 130 19.91 12.72 8.42
N PHE A 131 19.55 12.12 7.27
CA PHE A 131 19.08 12.84 6.08
C PHE A 131 17.63 12.53 5.68
N VAL A 132 16.86 11.82 6.52
CA VAL A 132 15.45 11.54 6.20
C VAL A 132 14.59 12.74 6.59
N ARG A 133 14.01 13.41 5.58
CA ARG A 133 13.02 14.49 5.78
C ARG A 133 11.80 13.96 6.51
N LEU A 134 11.21 14.79 7.37
CA LEU A 134 10.03 14.45 8.15
C LEU A 134 8.84 14.02 7.28
N ASP A 135 8.70 14.64 6.11
CA ASP A 135 7.70 14.30 5.09
C ASP A 135 7.78 12.82 4.65
N TYR A 136 8.98 12.22 4.64
CA TYR A 136 9.16 10.83 4.24
C TYR A 136 8.62 9.88 5.32
N PHE A 137 8.91 10.20 6.59
CA PHE A 137 8.31 9.48 7.72
C PHE A 137 6.81 9.67 7.74
N PHE A 138 6.31 10.85 7.40
CA PHE A 138 4.88 11.09 7.30
C PHE A 138 4.20 10.18 6.28
N ALA A 139 4.78 10.07 5.08
CA ALA A 139 4.30 9.14 4.08
C ALA A 139 4.35 7.69 4.57
N LEU A 140 5.46 7.29 5.19
CA LEU A 140 5.66 5.91 5.66
C LEU A 140 4.66 5.50 6.75
N LEU A 141 4.39 6.39 7.70
CA LEU A 141 3.49 6.14 8.83
C LEU A 141 2.03 6.09 8.42
N ASN A 142 1.61 6.98 7.51
CA ASN A 142 0.30 6.86 6.91
C ASN A 142 0.17 5.53 6.17
N LEU A 143 1.19 5.15 5.38
CA LEU A 143 1.16 3.91 4.63
C LEU A 143 1.05 2.68 5.56
N SER A 144 1.74 2.66 6.71
CA SER A 144 1.61 1.58 7.71
C SER A 144 0.22 1.50 8.34
N ASN A 145 -0.48 2.63 8.50
CA ASN A 145 -1.82 2.65 9.11
C ASN A 145 -2.93 2.32 8.11
N PHE A 146 -2.83 2.78 6.85
CA PHE A 146 -3.90 2.60 5.86
C PHE A 146 -3.83 1.25 5.12
N LEU A 147 -2.64 0.68 4.92
CA LEU A 147 -2.53 -0.62 4.24
C LEU A 147 -3.31 -1.76 4.92
N PRO A 148 -3.26 -1.95 6.25
CA PRO A 148 -4.03 -3.00 6.91
C PRO A 148 -5.55 -2.83 6.75
N LEU A 149 -6.05 -1.59 6.59
CA LEU A 149 -7.48 -1.32 6.41
C LEU A 149 -8.05 -1.93 5.12
N ILE A 150 -7.22 -2.17 4.10
CA ILE A 150 -7.64 -2.80 2.83
C ILE A 150 -8.29 -4.17 3.10
N PHE A 151 -7.74 -4.94 4.05
CA PHE A 151 -8.21 -6.30 4.35
C PHE A 151 -9.51 -6.33 5.15
N LEU A 152 -9.91 -5.20 5.74
CA LEU A 152 -11.14 -5.10 6.51
C LEU A 152 -12.31 -4.56 5.67
N ALA A 153 -12.07 -4.04 4.47
CA ALA A 153 -13.09 -3.39 3.65
C ALA A 153 -14.12 -4.38 3.09
N ASN A 154 -15.40 -4.20 3.42
CA ASN A 154 -16.50 -5.07 3.00
C ASN A 154 -17.25 -4.56 1.76
N THR A 155 -17.32 -3.24 1.57
CA THR A 155 -18.04 -2.66 0.42
C THR A 155 -17.07 -2.31 -0.70
N LEU A 156 -17.51 -2.44 -1.96
CA LEU A 156 -16.72 -2.10 -3.16
C LEU A 156 -16.19 -0.65 -3.10
N PHE A 157 -17.02 0.28 -2.63
CA PHE A 157 -16.65 1.70 -2.52
C PHE A 157 -15.59 1.96 -1.46
N THR A 158 -15.75 1.41 -0.26
CA THR A 158 -14.74 1.56 0.81
C THR A 158 -13.42 0.94 0.40
N PHE A 159 -13.49 -0.20 -0.27
CA PHE A 159 -12.32 -0.86 -0.80
C PHE A 159 -11.59 0.03 -1.81
N LEU A 160 -12.30 0.58 -2.80
CA LEU A 160 -11.71 1.45 -3.81
C LEU A 160 -11.11 2.72 -3.20
N PHE A 161 -11.83 3.34 -2.25
CA PHE A 161 -11.37 4.54 -1.57
C PHE A 161 -10.06 4.30 -0.82
N ILE A 162 -9.97 3.25 -0.02
CA ILE A 162 -8.75 2.93 0.74
C ILE A 162 -7.61 2.62 -0.23
N LEU A 163 -7.88 1.89 -1.31
CA LEU A 163 -6.86 1.54 -2.29
C LEU A 163 -6.30 2.80 -3.00
N GLU A 164 -7.16 3.72 -3.45
CA GLU A 164 -6.69 4.98 -4.03
C GLU A 164 -5.99 5.87 -3.01
N PHE A 165 -6.46 5.89 -1.77
CA PHE A 165 -5.79 6.65 -0.73
C PHE A 165 -4.35 6.14 -0.49
N VAL A 166 -4.16 4.82 -0.49
CA VAL A 166 -2.82 4.20 -0.43
C VAL A 166 -2.00 4.54 -1.68
N SER A 167 -2.59 4.54 -2.88
CA SER A 167 -1.88 4.89 -4.12
C SER A 167 -1.35 6.33 -4.07
N VAL A 168 -2.15 7.27 -3.54
CA VAL A 168 -1.75 8.67 -3.34
C VAL A 168 -0.63 8.79 -2.31
N ILE A 169 -0.69 8.07 -1.18
CA ILE A 169 0.39 8.09 -0.19
C ILE A 169 1.71 7.55 -0.77
N VAL A 170 1.64 6.49 -1.58
CA VAL A 170 2.82 5.92 -2.26
C VAL A 170 3.39 6.92 -3.26
N PHE A 171 2.55 7.58 -4.04
CA PHE A 171 2.99 8.64 -4.94
C PHE A 171 3.62 9.81 -4.17
N TYR A 172 3.00 10.25 -3.07
CA TYR A 172 3.58 11.29 -2.21
C TYR A 172 4.94 10.86 -1.64
N LYS A 173 5.08 9.61 -1.19
CA LYS A 173 6.35 9.05 -0.73
C LYS A 173 7.44 9.16 -1.81
N PHE A 174 7.09 8.84 -3.05
CA PHE A 174 7.98 8.94 -4.20
C PHE A 174 8.38 10.39 -4.49
N VAL A 175 7.44 11.33 -4.40
CA VAL A 175 7.71 12.77 -4.51
C VAL A 175 8.70 13.23 -3.43
N VAL A 176 8.51 12.78 -2.19
CA VAL A 176 9.36 13.18 -1.06
C VAL A 176 10.71 12.47 -1.05
N SER A 177 10.81 11.29 -1.66
CA SER A 177 12.05 10.52 -1.76
C SER A 177 13.14 11.19 -2.61
N LYS A 178 12.93 12.45 -3.08
CA LYS A 178 13.89 13.28 -3.81
C LYS A 178 15.28 13.17 -3.20
N VAL A 179 16.10 12.38 -3.91
CA VAL A 179 17.53 12.53 -4.12
C VAL A 179 18.30 12.89 -2.85
N TRP A 180 18.79 11.84 -2.17
CA TRP A 180 19.86 11.83 -1.16
C TRP A 180 21.22 12.38 -1.67
N LYS A 181 21.24 13.32 -2.62
CA LYS A 181 22.46 13.78 -3.28
C LYS A 181 22.35 15.19 -3.88
N LEU A 182 21.81 16.15 -3.12
CA LEU A 182 21.82 17.58 -3.48
C LEU A 182 22.42 18.47 -2.38
N ASN A 183 23.16 17.90 -1.43
CA ASN A 183 23.78 18.68 -0.35
C ASN A 183 25.12 19.34 -0.72
N ASN A 184 25.61 19.23 -1.96
CA ASN A 184 26.92 19.79 -2.32
C ASN A 184 26.86 20.87 -3.42
N LEU A 185 25.70 21.41 -3.76
CA LEU A 185 25.60 22.50 -4.75
C LEU A 185 24.78 23.65 -4.20
N GLU A 186 25.40 24.41 -3.28
CA GLU A 186 24.84 25.63 -2.69
C GLU A 186 24.62 26.78 -3.70
N ASN A 187 25.03 26.64 -4.97
CA ASN A 187 24.99 27.73 -5.96
C ASN A 187 24.23 27.38 -7.25
N ILE A 188 23.00 26.89 -7.16
CA ILE A 188 22.16 26.74 -8.37
C ILE A 188 20.84 27.48 -8.18
N ASN A 189 20.70 28.59 -8.91
CA ASN A 189 19.48 29.38 -9.07
C ASN A 189 18.24 28.49 -9.16
N ASN A 190 17.21 28.80 -8.37
CA ASN A 190 15.97 28.03 -8.22
C ASN A 190 15.25 27.68 -9.54
N PHE A 191 15.54 28.39 -10.64
CA PHE A 191 15.00 28.12 -11.98
C PHE A 191 15.72 26.96 -12.71
N LEU A 192 17.00 26.71 -12.42
CA LEU A 192 17.77 25.59 -12.97
C LEU A 192 17.49 24.26 -12.25
N LEU A 193 16.86 24.30 -11.08
CA LEU A 193 16.56 23.12 -10.27
C LEU A 193 15.44 22.25 -10.89
N PHE A 194 14.51 22.86 -11.64
CA PHE A 194 13.55 22.13 -12.46
C PHE A 194 14.17 21.50 -13.72
N ARG A 195 15.22 22.14 -14.27
CA ARG A 195 15.94 21.64 -15.46
C ARG A 195 16.96 20.55 -15.11
N ASN A 196 17.44 20.52 -13.87
CA ASN A 196 18.43 19.57 -13.35
C ASN A 196 17.82 18.41 -12.55
N LEU A 197 16.48 18.23 -12.59
CA LEU A 197 15.91 16.97 -12.12
C LEU A 197 16.47 15.86 -13.02
N PRO A 198 17.10 14.81 -12.47
CA PRO A 198 17.58 13.73 -13.31
C PRO A 198 16.38 13.19 -14.08
N ASN A 199 16.47 13.11 -15.42
CA ASN A 199 15.36 12.69 -16.29
C ASN A 199 14.65 11.42 -15.77
N TYR A 200 15.41 10.52 -15.14
CA TYR A 200 14.90 9.30 -14.51
C TYR A 200 13.88 9.54 -13.38
N TYR A 201 13.99 10.62 -12.61
CA TYR A 201 13.07 10.93 -11.52
C TYR A 201 11.74 11.49 -12.02
N LEU A 202 11.77 12.38 -13.03
CA LEU A 202 10.54 12.87 -13.66
C LEU A 202 9.81 11.75 -14.38
N ASN A 203 10.53 10.91 -15.13
CA ASN A 203 9.97 9.72 -15.75
C ASN A 203 9.33 8.82 -14.70
N MET A 204 10.02 8.55 -13.61
CA MET A 204 9.49 7.74 -12.51
C MET A 204 8.17 8.28 -11.94
N LEU A 205 8.05 9.59 -11.71
CA LEU A 205 6.78 10.19 -11.25
C LEU A 205 5.68 10.07 -12.30
N PHE A 206 6.01 10.38 -13.56
CA PHE A 206 5.08 10.31 -14.68
C PHE A 206 4.53 8.89 -14.84
N PHE A 207 5.41 7.89 -14.92
CA PHE A 207 5.04 6.50 -15.12
C PHE A 207 4.26 5.92 -13.94
N GLN A 208 4.62 6.26 -12.70
CA GLN A 208 3.84 5.83 -11.54
C GLN A 208 2.43 6.42 -11.56
N TYR A 209 2.30 7.72 -11.83
CA TYR A 209 1.01 8.40 -11.86
C TYR A 209 0.10 7.79 -12.93
N TRP A 210 0.60 7.67 -14.17
CA TRP A 210 -0.22 7.13 -15.27
C TRP A 210 -0.58 5.66 -15.07
N ALA A 211 0.34 4.82 -14.58
CA ALA A 211 0.03 3.42 -14.30
C ALA A 211 -1.07 3.29 -13.22
N THR A 212 -0.96 4.05 -12.14
CA THR A 212 -1.95 4.03 -11.05
C THR A 212 -3.29 4.64 -11.48
N PHE A 213 -3.30 5.67 -12.32
CA PHE A 213 -4.50 6.27 -12.88
C PHE A 213 -5.22 5.33 -13.87
N PHE A 214 -4.52 4.76 -14.85
CA PHE A 214 -5.18 3.87 -15.81
C PHE A 214 -5.73 2.62 -15.14
N SER A 215 -4.99 2.05 -14.19
CA SER A 215 -5.49 0.92 -13.42
C SER A 215 -6.69 1.28 -12.55
N SER A 216 -6.71 2.45 -11.90
CA SER A 216 -7.85 2.86 -11.09
C SER A 216 -9.10 3.05 -11.95
N VAL A 217 -8.99 3.68 -13.12
CA VAL A 217 -10.11 3.84 -14.06
C VAL A 217 -10.71 2.50 -14.48
N LEU A 218 -9.87 1.51 -14.80
CA LEU A 218 -10.33 0.16 -15.17
C LEU A 218 -11.02 -0.57 -14.00
N VAL A 219 -10.47 -0.43 -12.79
CA VAL A 219 -11.08 -0.99 -11.57
C VAL A 219 -12.41 -0.30 -11.26
N VAL A 220 -12.50 1.04 -11.34
CA VAL A 220 -13.74 1.79 -11.16
C VAL A 220 -14.79 1.34 -12.18
N PHE A 221 -14.42 1.26 -13.45
CA PHE A 221 -15.32 0.84 -14.53
C PHE A 221 -15.94 -0.53 -14.24
N SER A 222 -15.10 -1.52 -13.91
CA SER A 222 -15.57 -2.87 -13.60
C SER A 222 -16.44 -2.90 -12.34
N LEU A 223 -16.07 -2.21 -11.26
CA LEU A 223 -16.87 -2.18 -10.03
C LEU A 223 -18.24 -1.51 -10.23
N ILE A 224 -18.30 -0.40 -10.97
CA ILE A 224 -19.57 0.26 -11.30
C ILE A 224 -20.46 -0.69 -12.12
N SER A 225 -19.90 -1.40 -13.10
CA SER A 225 -20.67 -2.37 -13.87
C SER A 225 -21.17 -3.55 -13.03
N TYR A 226 -20.39 -4.01 -12.04
CA TYR A 226 -20.85 -5.03 -11.09
C TYR A 226 -22.00 -4.52 -10.21
N ILE A 227 -21.94 -3.26 -9.77
CA ILE A 227 -23.04 -2.63 -9.02
C ILE A 227 -24.31 -2.59 -9.89
N TYR A 228 -24.21 -2.25 -11.17
CA TYR A 228 -25.36 -2.26 -12.06
C TYR A 228 -25.92 -3.66 -12.34
N LEU A 229 -25.08 -4.69 -12.43
CA LEU A 229 -25.51 -6.06 -12.70
C LEU A 229 -26.15 -6.72 -11.47
N TYR A 230 -25.59 -6.53 -10.28
CA TYR A 230 -26.02 -7.21 -9.06
C TYR A 230 -26.84 -6.34 -8.12
N GLY A 231 -26.92 -5.03 -8.35
CA GLY A 231 -27.67 -4.08 -7.52
C GLY A 231 -27.12 -3.91 -6.09
N THR A 232 -25.92 -4.40 -5.80
CA THR A 232 -25.34 -4.40 -4.45
C THR A 232 -23.88 -3.96 -4.47
N THR A 233 -23.40 -3.45 -3.33
CA THR A 233 -22.02 -3.02 -3.13
C THR A 233 -21.24 -3.92 -2.19
N GLU A 234 -21.84 -4.97 -1.65
CA GLU A 234 -21.20 -5.87 -0.70
C GLU A 234 -20.60 -7.08 -1.42
N TRP A 235 -19.35 -7.43 -1.09
CA TRP A 235 -18.67 -8.58 -1.71
C TRP A 235 -19.44 -9.90 -1.53
N PHE A 236 -19.99 -10.10 -0.33
CA PHE A 236 -20.70 -11.33 0.01
C PHE A 236 -21.98 -11.52 -0.80
N THR A 237 -22.77 -10.46 -0.98
CA THR A 237 -24.01 -10.53 -1.76
C THR A 237 -23.73 -10.75 -3.24
N ILE A 238 -22.66 -10.14 -3.78
CA ILE A 238 -22.25 -10.36 -5.17
C ILE A 238 -21.88 -11.82 -5.40
N ASN A 239 -21.11 -12.43 -4.50
CA ASN A 239 -20.76 -13.86 -4.61
C ASN A 239 -21.99 -14.76 -4.54
N LEU A 240 -22.91 -14.49 -3.61
CA LEU A 240 -24.15 -15.24 -3.50
C LEU A 240 -25.00 -15.13 -4.77
N LEU A 241 -25.23 -13.92 -5.26
CA LEU A 241 -26.06 -13.67 -6.44
C LEU A 241 -25.45 -14.30 -7.70
N ASN A 242 -24.12 -14.26 -7.85
CA ASN A 242 -23.46 -14.91 -8.98
C ASN A 242 -23.60 -16.44 -8.93
N ASN A 243 -23.49 -17.04 -7.74
CA ASN A 243 -23.70 -18.48 -7.57
C ASN A 243 -25.14 -18.92 -7.89
N PHE A 244 -26.15 -18.06 -7.68
CA PHE A 244 -27.53 -18.36 -8.06
C PHE A 244 -27.84 -18.09 -9.54
N ASN A 245 -27.13 -17.17 -10.19
CA ASN A 245 -27.39 -16.73 -11.58
C ASN A 245 -26.72 -17.61 -12.66
N LEU A 246 -26.76 -18.94 -12.51
CA LEU A 246 -25.96 -19.87 -13.33
C LEU A 246 -26.45 -20.12 -14.77
N ASN A 247 -27.65 -19.69 -15.18
CA ASN A 247 -28.31 -20.32 -16.35
C ASN A 247 -28.42 -19.49 -17.64
N SER A 248 -27.85 -18.29 -17.73
CA SER A 248 -27.92 -17.49 -18.97
C SER A 248 -26.55 -17.20 -19.58
N ASN A 249 -26.32 -17.70 -20.79
CA ASN A 249 -25.05 -17.55 -21.52
C ASN A 249 -24.59 -16.09 -21.70
N LEU A 250 -25.52 -15.14 -21.85
CA LEU A 250 -25.18 -13.71 -21.99
C LEU A 250 -24.59 -13.12 -20.71
N TYR A 251 -25.11 -13.52 -19.54
CA TYR A 251 -24.54 -13.10 -18.26
C TYR A 251 -23.13 -13.67 -18.06
N ASN A 252 -22.89 -14.90 -18.52
CA ASN A 252 -21.56 -15.52 -18.43
C ASN A 252 -20.51 -14.77 -19.27
N ILE A 253 -20.85 -14.32 -20.47
CA ILE A 253 -19.94 -13.54 -21.33
C ILE A 253 -19.66 -12.16 -20.72
N ASN A 254 -20.69 -11.46 -20.23
CA ASN A 254 -20.52 -10.16 -19.59
C ASN A 254 -19.64 -10.28 -18.34
N ASN A 255 -19.90 -11.27 -17.48
CA ASN A 255 -19.12 -11.50 -16.27
C ASN A 255 -17.66 -11.85 -16.59
N PHE A 256 -17.42 -12.63 -17.65
CA PHE A 256 -16.07 -12.91 -18.12
C PHE A 256 -15.33 -11.63 -18.54
N ILE A 257 -15.94 -10.79 -19.38
CA ILE A 257 -15.32 -9.54 -19.86
C ILE A 257 -15.04 -8.59 -18.68
N LEU A 258 -15.99 -8.44 -17.75
CA LEU A 258 -15.82 -7.59 -16.58
C LEU A 258 -14.72 -8.10 -15.64
N SER A 259 -14.64 -9.42 -15.44
CA SER A 259 -13.59 -10.03 -14.62
C SER A 259 -12.20 -9.84 -15.25
N PHE A 260 -12.11 -9.89 -16.59
CA PHE A 260 -10.88 -9.58 -17.32
C PHE A 260 -10.46 -8.13 -17.12
N ILE A 261 -11.38 -7.16 -17.26
CA ILE A 261 -11.08 -5.74 -17.08
C ILE A 261 -10.63 -5.45 -15.65
N LEU A 262 -11.31 -6.04 -14.66
CA LEU A 262 -10.97 -5.89 -13.24
C LEU A 262 -9.55 -6.43 -12.96
N LEU A 263 -9.28 -7.68 -13.37
CA LEU A 263 -7.98 -8.31 -13.19
C LEU A 263 -6.86 -7.54 -13.91
N PHE A 264 -7.09 -7.11 -15.14
CA PHE A 264 -6.13 -6.31 -15.90
C PHE A 264 -5.78 -5.00 -15.18
N GLY A 265 -6.78 -4.32 -14.59
CA GLY A 265 -6.55 -3.15 -13.74
C GLY A 265 -5.62 -3.45 -12.55
N PHE A 266 -5.86 -4.55 -11.83
CA PHE A 266 -4.98 -4.96 -10.71
C PHE A 266 -3.57 -5.35 -11.17
N PHE A 267 -3.44 -6.03 -12.32
CA PHE A 267 -2.14 -6.40 -12.87
C PHE A 267 -1.28 -5.19 -13.24
N ILE A 268 -1.91 -4.12 -13.76
CA ILE A 268 -1.23 -2.85 -13.97
C ILE A 268 -0.72 -2.26 -12.64
N LYS A 269 -1.49 -2.30 -11.53
CA LYS A 269 -1.02 -1.76 -10.23
C LYS A 269 0.13 -2.53 -9.62
N ILE A 270 0.11 -3.86 -9.74
CA ILE A 270 1.16 -4.75 -9.21
C ILE A 270 2.43 -4.67 -10.08
N GLY A 271 2.27 -4.28 -11.35
CA GLY A 271 3.34 -4.26 -12.34
C GLY A 271 3.68 -5.66 -12.79
N PHE A 272 2.65 -6.44 -13.11
CA PHE A 272 2.77 -7.80 -13.59
C PHE A 272 3.15 -7.84 -15.08
N THR A 273 3.74 -8.93 -15.56
CA THR A 273 4.07 -9.10 -16.98
C THR A 273 2.83 -9.44 -17.80
N PRO A 274 2.63 -8.86 -19.01
CA PRO A 274 3.57 -8.05 -19.79
C PRO A 274 3.61 -6.56 -19.43
N VAL A 275 2.70 -6.04 -18.60
CA VAL A 275 2.49 -4.60 -18.37
C VAL A 275 3.51 -3.92 -17.42
N HIS A 276 4.52 -4.65 -16.96
CA HIS A 276 5.54 -4.22 -16.00
C HIS A 276 6.54 -3.13 -16.46
N LEU A 277 6.50 -2.64 -17.70
CA LEU A 277 7.55 -1.74 -18.25
C LEU A 277 7.76 -0.49 -17.39
N TYR A 278 6.67 0.10 -16.90
CA TYR A 278 6.72 1.29 -16.03
C TYR A 278 7.52 1.03 -14.74
N LYS A 279 7.48 -0.21 -14.22
CA LYS A 279 8.15 -0.61 -12.97
C LYS A 279 9.66 -0.47 -13.08
N ILE A 280 10.24 -0.74 -14.25
CA ILE A 280 11.69 -0.63 -14.49
C ILE A 280 12.14 0.83 -14.37
N GLU A 281 11.37 1.76 -14.93
CA GLU A 281 11.68 3.19 -14.87
C GLU A 281 11.49 3.75 -13.46
N VAL A 282 10.45 3.29 -12.76
CA VAL A 282 10.24 3.63 -11.34
C VAL A 282 11.46 3.24 -10.49
N TYR A 283 12.01 2.04 -10.69
CA TYR A 283 13.16 1.57 -9.91
C TYR A 283 14.44 2.34 -10.24
N LYS A 284 14.64 2.77 -11.50
CA LYS A 284 15.80 3.59 -11.88
C LYS A 284 15.80 4.94 -11.14
N GLY A 285 14.63 5.58 -11.03
CA GLY A 285 14.45 6.90 -10.40
C GLY A 285 14.53 6.90 -8.87
N LEU A 286 14.30 5.76 -8.21
CA LEU A 286 14.23 5.67 -6.75
C LEU A 286 15.61 5.48 -6.07
N PRO A 287 15.81 6.01 -4.84
CA PRO A 287 16.93 5.62 -4.00
C PRO A 287 16.76 4.17 -3.49
N PHE A 288 17.87 3.47 -3.22
CA PHE A 288 17.84 2.05 -2.82
C PHE A 288 16.95 1.76 -1.61
N PHE A 289 16.94 2.66 -0.62
CA PHE A 289 16.06 2.50 0.54
C PHE A 289 14.57 2.55 0.19
N ALA A 290 14.17 3.43 -0.74
CA ALA A 290 12.80 3.47 -1.22
C ALA A 290 12.47 2.24 -2.08
N ILE A 291 13.42 1.73 -2.86
CA ILE A 291 13.27 0.46 -3.60
C ILE A 291 13.02 -0.69 -2.64
N PHE A 292 13.84 -0.82 -1.59
CA PHE A 292 13.69 -1.87 -0.56
C PHE A 292 12.29 -1.86 0.04
N PHE A 293 11.80 -0.69 0.48
CA PHE A 293 10.45 -0.60 1.04
C PHE A 293 9.36 -0.92 0.01
N TYR A 294 9.53 -0.45 -1.23
CA TYR A 294 8.55 -0.70 -2.28
C TYR A 294 8.44 -2.19 -2.62
N THR A 295 9.57 -2.89 -2.74
CA THR A 295 9.61 -4.33 -3.06
C THR A 295 9.14 -5.21 -1.93
N THR A 296 9.50 -4.89 -0.69
CA THR A 296 9.26 -5.80 0.44
C THR A 296 7.95 -5.52 1.16
N PHE A 297 7.55 -4.25 1.28
CA PHE A 297 6.32 -3.90 1.96
C PHE A 297 5.17 -3.73 0.97
N TYR A 298 5.21 -2.69 0.12
CA TYR A 298 4.10 -2.37 -0.78
C TYR A 298 3.73 -3.56 -1.67
N PHE A 299 4.71 -4.13 -2.38
CA PHE A 299 4.45 -5.23 -3.30
C PHE A 299 3.91 -6.48 -2.59
N LEU A 300 4.41 -6.82 -1.39
CA LEU A 300 3.89 -7.95 -0.62
C LEU A 300 2.45 -7.72 -0.16
N VAL A 301 2.13 -6.54 0.37
CA VAL A 301 0.76 -6.24 0.83
C VAL A 301 -0.23 -6.26 -0.34
N PHE A 302 0.12 -5.64 -1.47
CA PHE A 302 -0.73 -5.67 -2.66
C PHE A 302 -0.90 -7.07 -3.22
N PHE A 303 0.13 -7.92 -3.14
CA PHE A 303 0.02 -9.31 -3.54
C PHE A 303 -0.87 -10.14 -2.60
N MET A 304 -0.67 -10.04 -1.28
CA MET A 304 -1.56 -10.69 -0.31
C MET A 304 -3.01 -10.22 -0.47
N PHE A 305 -3.21 -8.94 -0.75
CA PHE A 305 -4.53 -8.41 -1.07
C PHE A 305 -5.10 -9.04 -2.36
N PHE A 306 -4.30 -9.17 -3.41
CA PHE A 306 -4.74 -9.81 -4.64
C PHE A 306 -5.21 -11.25 -4.38
N ILE A 307 -4.49 -12.02 -3.56
CA ILE A 307 -4.92 -13.37 -3.14
C ILE A 307 -6.30 -13.32 -2.46
N VAL A 308 -6.51 -12.40 -1.53
CA VAL A 308 -7.80 -12.24 -0.83
C VAL A 308 -8.93 -11.89 -1.79
N LEU A 309 -8.66 -10.98 -2.73
CA LEU A 309 -9.62 -10.56 -3.73
C LEU A 309 -10.06 -11.74 -4.62
N VAL A 310 -9.12 -12.59 -5.03
CA VAL A 310 -9.38 -13.80 -5.80
C VAL A 310 -10.17 -14.83 -5.00
N LEU A 311 -9.68 -15.22 -3.83
CA LEU A 311 -10.18 -16.39 -3.11
C LEU A 311 -11.41 -16.11 -2.26
N LEU A 312 -11.57 -14.89 -1.75
CA LEU A 312 -12.67 -14.57 -0.82
C LEU A 312 -13.71 -13.66 -1.44
N TYR A 313 -13.29 -12.59 -2.11
CA TYR A 313 -14.23 -11.58 -2.60
C TYR A 313 -14.91 -11.94 -3.91
N PHE A 314 -14.31 -12.81 -4.72
CA PHE A 314 -14.85 -13.21 -6.02
C PHE A 314 -14.75 -14.72 -6.26
N ASP A 315 -14.89 -15.52 -5.20
CA ASP A 315 -14.84 -16.99 -5.28
C ASP A 315 -15.82 -17.55 -6.32
N SER A 316 -17.02 -16.98 -6.43
CA SER A 316 -18.02 -17.37 -7.42
C SER A 316 -17.58 -17.17 -8.88
N PHE A 317 -16.53 -16.37 -9.12
CA PHE A 317 -15.97 -16.11 -10.45
C PHE A 317 -14.69 -16.93 -10.72
N SER A 318 -14.29 -17.83 -9.81
CA SER A 318 -13.07 -18.63 -9.87
C SER A 318 -12.80 -19.24 -11.24
N MET A 319 -13.81 -19.81 -11.91
CA MET A 319 -13.68 -20.40 -13.24
C MET A 319 -13.22 -19.39 -14.30
N TYR A 320 -13.74 -18.16 -14.31
CA TYR A 320 -13.30 -17.14 -15.26
C TYR A 320 -11.87 -16.69 -14.97
N TRP A 321 -11.53 -16.61 -13.68
CA TRP A 321 -10.23 -16.12 -13.23
C TRP A 321 -9.12 -17.10 -13.56
N LEU A 322 -9.40 -18.39 -13.44
CA LEU A 322 -8.49 -19.47 -13.83
C LEU A 322 -8.05 -19.30 -15.29
N TYR A 323 -8.98 -19.09 -16.22
CA TYR A 323 -8.64 -18.88 -17.64
C TYR A 323 -7.79 -17.63 -17.86
N ILE A 324 -8.13 -16.52 -17.21
CA ILE A 324 -7.42 -15.24 -17.37
C ILE A 324 -6.00 -15.33 -16.79
N ILE A 325 -5.86 -15.86 -15.58
CA ILE A 325 -4.56 -16.04 -14.92
C ILE A 325 -3.69 -16.99 -15.72
N PHE A 326 -4.24 -18.10 -16.22
CA PHE A 326 -3.48 -19.05 -17.05
C PHE A 326 -2.92 -18.39 -18.32
N PHE A 327 -3.74 -17.60 -19.03
CA PHE A 327 -3.28 -16.86 -20.22
C PHE A 327 -2.15 -15.88 -19.89
N LEU A 328 -2.29 -15.12 -18.81
CA LEU A 328 -1.28 -14.15 -18.40
C LEU A 328 0.03 -14.81 -17.97
N MET A 329 -0.05 -15.93 -17.23
CA MET A 329 1.10 -16.74 -16.85
C MET A 329 1.90 -17.17 -18.08
N PHE A 330 1.22 -17.75 -19.08
CA PHE A 330 1.88 -18.18 -20.32
C PHE A 330 2.57 -17.00 -21.02
N SER A 331 1.87 -15.88 -21.19
CA SER A 331 2.41 -14.70 -21.86
C SER A 331 3.65 -14.13 -21.16
N GLY A 332 3.65 -14.07 -19.82
CA GLY A 332 4.75 -13.47 -19.11
C GLY A 332 5.91 -14.44 -18.82
N PHE A 333 5.72 -15.76 -18.86
CA PHE A 333 6.85 -16.70 -18.92
C PHE A 333 7.68 -16.49 -20.18
N ILE A 334 7.03 -16.37 -21.34
CA ILE A 334 7.70 -16.04 -22.61
C ILE A 334 8.47 -14.72 -22.47
N PHE A 335 7.85 -13.74 -21.83
CA PHE A 335 8.48 -12.43 -21.62
C PHE A 335 9.66 -12.47 -20.65
N ILE A 336 9.60 -13.23 -19.56
CA ILE A 336 10.72 -13.35 -18.61
C ILE A 336 11.94 -14.00 -19.26
N ILE A 337 11.72 -15.02 -20.10
CA ILE A 337 12.81 -15.70 -20.81
C ILE A 337 13.59 -14.70 -21.68
N SER A 338 12.90 -13.75 -22.34
CA SER A 338 13.57 -12.75 -23.18
C SER A 338 14.32 -11.69 -22.35
N LEU A 339 13.84 -11.36 -21.15
CA LEU A 339 14.43 -10.33 -20.30
C LEU A 339 15.70 -10.76 -19.56
N LEU A 340 15.81 -12.04 -19.19
CA LEU A 340 16.93 -12.54 -18.36
C LEU A 340 18.30 -12.29 -19.00
N PHE A 341 18.37 -12.18 -20.33
CA PHE A 341 19.62 -11.99 -21.08
C PHE A 341 20.03 -10.53 -21.29
N GLY A 342 19.25 -9.54 -20.84
CA GLY A 342 19.41 -8.12 -21.23
C GLY A 342 19.73 -7.11 -20.12
N VAL A 343 20.08 -7.53 -18.90
CA VAL A 343 20.09 -6.62 -17.74
C VAL A 343 21.49 -6.09 -17.38
N ASN A 344 21.76 -4.80 -17.69
CA ASN A 344 23.05 -4.16 -17.41
C ASN A 344 23.10 -3.32 -16.11
N TYR A 345 21.97 -3.02 -15.46
CA TYR A 345 21.91 -2.16 -14.27
C TYR A 345 21.39 -2.89 -13.03
N THR A 346 22.09 -2.76 -11.89
CA THR A 346 21.71 -3.40 -10.62
C THR A 346 20.31 -3.02 -10.12
N LYS A 347 19.89 -1.76 -10.28
CA LYS A 347 18.52 -1.33 -9.95
C LYS A 347 17.47 -1.99 -10.85
N ALA A 348 17.78 -2.17 -12.12
CA ALA A 348 16.89 -2.87 -13.05
C ALA A 348 16.83 -4.37 -12.70
N PHE A 349 17.93 -4.97 -12.24
CA PHE A 349 17.93 -6.34 -11.74
C PHE A 349 16.95 -6.54 -10.58
N PHE A 350 16.89 -5.62 -9.60
CA PHE A 350 15.86 -5.67 -8.54
C PHE A 350 14.43 -5.51 -9.06
N ALA A 351 14.22 -4.76 -10.14
CA ALA A 351 12.90 -4.65 -10.77
C ALA A 351 12.52 -5.99 -11.40
N TYR A 352 13.43 -6.59 -12.18
CA TYR A 352 13.18 -7.88 -12.83
C TYR A 352 13.01 -9.02 -11.83
N SER A 353 13.79 -9.08 -10.75
CA SER A 353 13.58 -10.10 -9.72
C SER A 353 12.20 -9.99 -9.06
N SER A 354 11.68 -8.77 -8.87
CA SER A 354 10.31 -8.58 -8.38
C SER A 354 9.24 -9.04 -9.39
N VAL A 355 9.52 -8.93 -10.68
CA VAL A 355 8.64 -9.42 -11.75
C VAL A 355 8.65 -10.94 -11.82
N VAL A 356 9.82 -11.57 -11.72
CA VAL A 356 9.95 -13.03 -11.62
C VAL A 356 9.23 -13.56 -10.39
N ASN A 357 9.38 -12.90 -9.24
CA ASN A 357 8.65 -13.29 -8.03
C ASN A 357 7.14 -13.15 -8.22
N SER A 358 6.66 -12.12 -8.91
CA SER A 358 5.22 -11.95 -9.20
C SER A 358 4.63 -13.13 -9.98
N MET A 359 5.42 -13.75 -10.87
CA MET A 359 5.02 -14.96 -11.60
C MET A 359 4.94 -16.19 -10.71
N GLY A 360 5.95 -16.41 -9.86
CA GLY A 360 5.91 -17.49 -8.86
C GLY A 360 4.70 -17.36 -7.92
N PHE A 361 4.36 -16.12 -7.60
CA PHE A 361 3.20 -15.78 -6.79
C PHE A 361 1.86 -16.05 -7.49
N LEU A 362 1.72 -15.75 -8.79
CA LEU A 362 0.51 -16.14 -9.52
C LEU A 362 0.37 -17.65 -9.71
N LEU A 363 1.48 -18.39 -9.81
CA LEU A 363 1.40 -19.87 -9.76
C LEU A 363 0.73 -20.35 -8.47
N ILE A 364 1.07 -19.75 -7.33
CA ILE A 364 0.43 -20.08 -6.04
C ILE A 364 -1.07 -19.80 -6.10
N VAL A 365 -1.48 -18.64 -6.63
CA VAL A 365 -2.91 -18.32 -6.79
C VAL A 365 -3.61 -19.35 -7.67
N LEU A 366 -3.01 -19.73 -8.79
CA LEU A 366 -3.58 -20.72 -9.71
C LEU A 366 -3.73 -22.08 -9.03
N THR A 367 -2.75 -22.50 -8.21
CA THR A 367 -2.89 -23.74 -7.44
C THR A 367 -3.98 -23.68 -6.39
N LEU A 368 -4.20 -22.52 -5.77
CA LEU A 368 -5.23 -22.32 -4.76
C LEU A 368 -6.64 -22.24 -5.35
N LEU A 369 -6.77 -21.82 -6.61
CA LEU A 369 -8.05 -21.75 -7.34
C LEU A 369 -8.55 -23.11 -7.84
N ASN A 370 -7.65 -24.10 -7.99
CA ASN A 370 -7.97 -25.44 -8.51
C ASN A 370 -8.46 -26.42 -7.42
N PHE A 371 -8.44 -25.99 -6.15
CA PHE A 371 -9.03 -26.67 -5.00
C PHE A 371 -10.24 -25.88 -4.51
#